data_AF-A0A645GX82-F1
#
_entry.id   AF-A0A645GX82-F1
#
_cell.length_a   1.000
_cell.length_b   1.000
_cell.length_c   1.000
_cell.angle_alpha   90.00
_cell.angle_beta   90.00
_cell.angle_gamma   90.00
#
_symmetry.space_group_name_H-M   'P 1'
#
loop_
_entity.id
_entity.type
_entity.pdbx_description
1 polymer ?
#
loop_
_entity_poly.entity_id
_entity_poly.type
_entity_poly.pdbx_seq_one_letter_code
_entity_poly.pdbx_strand_id
1 'polypeptide(L)' 'MKQYIGLNGENGEEVRKMDSPKMHVKCGVENCHYNKSRMCHADSLEVNAMGDGKAETSDGTCCTTFKDRK' A
#
# COMPACT_ATOMS: atom_id res chain seq x y z
N MET A 1 2.85 0.87 27.44
CA MET A 1 1.60 1.36 28.07
C MET A 1 0.43 0.73 27.35
N LYS A 2 -0.35 -0.15 28.00
CA LYS A 2 -1.74 -0.43 27.62
C LYS A 2 -2.57 0.81 28.06
N GLN A 3 -3.67 1.24 27.45
CA GLN A 3 -4.97 0.60 27.20
C GLN A 3 -5.88 1.71 26.54
N TYR A 4 -6.93 1.48 25.73
CA TYR A 4 -8.33 1.19 26.10
C TYR A 4 -9.21 1.09 24.82
N ILE A 5 -9.79 -0.09 24.52
CA ILE A 5 -11.21 -0.55 24.59
C ILE A 5 -12.26 0.18 23.74
N GLY A 6 -12.97 -0.62 22.94
CA GLY A 6 -14.35 -0.44 22.48
C GLY A 6 -14.93 -1.83 22.22
N LEU A 7 -15.71 -2.33 23.18
CA LEU A 7 -16.32 -3.66 23.17
C LEU A 7 -17.60 -3.63 22.33
N ASN A 8 -17.79 -4.64 21.47
CA ASN A 8 -19.08 -5.32 21.20
C ASN A 8 -18.85 -6.44 20.18
N GLY A 9 -18.75 -7.68 20.64
CA GLY A 9 -18.58 -8.85 19.79
C GLY A 9 -18.36 -10.08 20.65
N GLU A 10 -19.44 -10.78 20.96
CA GLU A 10 -19.43 -12.06 21.64
C GLU A 10 -18.78 -13.11 20.71
N ASN A 11 -17.99 -14.01 21.28
CA ASN A 11 -17.30 -15.17 20.68
C ASN A 11 -15.82 -14.94 20.29
N GLY A 12 -14.92 -15.48 21.10
CA GLY A 12 -13.47 -15.37 20.97
C GLY A 12 -12.86 -16.25 19.87
N GLU A 13 -12.99 -15.83 18.61
CA GLU A 13 -12.11 -16.28 17.54
C GLU A 13 -10.94 -15.29 17.41
N GLU A 14 -9.70 -15.81 17.50
CA GLU A 14 -8.49 -15.03 17.23
C GLU A 14 -8.59 -14.47 15.80
N VAL A 15 -8.73 -13.15 15.68
CA VAL A 15 -8.82 -12.46 14.38
C VAL A 15 -7.51 -12.70 13.64
N ARG A 16 -7.51 -13.72 12.80
CA ARG A 16 -6.39 -14.04 11.90
C ARG A 16 -6.20 -12.83 11.02
N LYS A 17 -5.12 -12.07 11.24
CA LYS A 17 -4.77 -10.93 10.40
C LYS A 17 -4.70 -11.45 8.97
N MET A 18 -5.64 -11.04 8.14
CA MET A 18 -5.69 -11.44 6.75
C MET A 18 -4.72 -10.52 6.01
N ASP A 19 -3.44 -10.90 6.04
CA ASP A 19 -2.40 -10.18 5.33
C ASP A 19 -2.71 -10.22 3.83
N SER A 20 -2.64 -9.07 3.16
CA SER A 20 -2.81 -9.00 1.71
C SER A 20 -1.77 -9.86 0.98
N PRO A 21 -2.10 -10.44 -0.18
CA PRO A 21 -1.16 -11.21 -0.98
C PRO A 21 0.13 -10.41 -1.26
N LYS A 22 1.29 -11.00 -0.95
CA LYS A 22 2.59 -10.41 -1.28
C LYS A 22 2.95 -10.74 -2.73
N MET A 23 3.15 -9.71 -3.55
CA MET A 23 3.63 -9.85 -4.93
C MET A 23 4.82 -8.93 -5.17
N HIS A 24 5.73 -9.34 -6.07
CA HIS A 24 6.82 -8.49 -6.54
C HIS A 24 6.30 -7.49 -7.57
N VAL A 25 6.46 -6.20 -7.29
CA VAL A 25 5.95 -5.11 -8.14
C VAL A 25 7.14 -4.43 -8.81
N LYS A 26 7.13 -4.29 -10.13
CA LYS A 26 8.16 -3.52 -10.84
C LYS A 26 8.00 -2.04 -10.53
N CYS A 27 9.11 -1.34 -10.28
CA CYS A 27 9.15 0.11 -10.13
C CYS A 27 10.05 0.71 -11.21
N GLY A 28 9.46 1.37 -12.20
CA GLY A 28 10.20 2.07 -13.26
C GLY A 28 10.69 3.46 -12.85
N VAL A 29 10.23 3.99 -11.72
CA VAL A 29 10.54 5.36 -11.27
C VAL A 29 11.92 5.37 -10.60
N GLU A 30 12.95 5.84 -11.30
CA GLU A 30 14.36 5.72 -10.87
C GLU A 30 14.69 6.49 -9.58
N ASN A 31 13.97 7.58 -9.32
CA ASN A 31 14.12 8.39 -8.12
C ASN A 31 13.18 7.98 -6.97
N CYS A 32 12.41 6.90 -7.12
CA CYS A 32 11.61 6.39 -6.01
C CYS A 32 12.51 5.78 -4.93
N HIS A 33 12.33 6.20 -3.68
CA HIS A 33 13.01 5.69 -2.50
C HIS A 33 12.88 4.16 -2.35
N TYR A 34 11.73 3.61 -2.76
CA TYR A 34 11.44 2.17 -2.67
C TYR A 34 11.93 1.38 -3.89
N ASN A 35 12.49 2.03 -4.91
CA ASN A 35 13.04 1.35 -6.08
C ASN A 35 14.42 0.76 -5.74
N LYS A 36 14.53 -0.56 -5.78
CA LYS A 36 15.79 -1.29 -5.78
C LYS A 36 15.81 -2.22 -6.99
N SER A 37 16.79 -2.04 -7.87
CA SER A 37 16.95 -2.86 -9.09
C SER A 37 15.68 -2.94 -9.96
N ARG A 38 14.95 -1.82 -10.12
CA ARG A 38 13.67 -1.73 -10.86
C ARG A 38 12.51 -2.50 -10.24
N MET A 39 12.59 -2.81 -8.95
CA MET A 39 11.53 -3.44 -8.15
C MET A 39 11.15 -2.54 -6.98
N CYS A 40 9.86 -2.51 -6.63
CA CYS A 40 9.34 -1.81 -5.45
C CYS A 40 9.54 -2.68 -4.21
N HIS A 41 10.10 -2.07 -3.16
CA HIS A 41 10.30 -2.71 -1.85
C HIS A 41 9.56 -1.97 -0.73
N ALA A 42 8.45 -1.30 -1.05
CA ALA A 42 7.57 -0.75 -0.03
C ALA A 42 6.82 -1.87 0.71
N ASP A 43 6.56 -1.68 2.00
CA ASP A 43 5.83 -2.66 2.83
C ASP A 43 4.36 -2.84 2.37
N SER A 44 3.78 -1.78 1.81
CA SER A 44 2.46 -1.75 1.21
C SER A 44 2.50 -0.91 -0.06
N LEU A 45 1.82 -1.35 -1.11
CA LEU A 45 1.63 -0.57 -2.34
C LEU A 45 0.22 0.01 -2.36
N GLU A 46 0.12 1.30 -2.62
CA GLU A 46 -1.11 2.03 -2.84
C GLU A 46 -1.07 2.69 -4.22
N VAL A 47 -2.10 2.43 -5.01
CA VAL A 47 -2.26 2.97 -6.37
C VAL A 47 -3.63 3.64 -6.40
N ASN A 48 -3.65 4.92 -6.75
CA ASN A 48 -4.87 5.73 -6.82
C ASN A 48 -5.01 6.36 -8.21
N ALA A 49 -6.18 6.93 -8.48
CA ALA A 49 -6.38 7.76 -9.65
C ALA A 49 -5.57 9.06 -9.53
N MET A 50 -5.07 9.55 -10.67
CA MET A 50 -4.50 10.89 -10.76
C MET A 50 -5.60 11.93 -10.90
N GLY A 51 -5.51 13.03 -10.15
CA GLY A 51 -6.41 14.17 -10.32
C GLY A 51 -7.78 13.97 -9.68
N ASP A 52 -8.81 13.76 -10.50
CA ASP A 52 -10.23 13.87 -10.13
C ASP A 52 -10.82 12.65 -9.38
N GLY A 53 -9.97 11.66 -9.08
CA GLY A 53 -10.37 10.45 -8.37
C GLY A 53 -10.93 9.34 -9.27
N LYS A 54 -10.89 9.47 -10.60
CA LYS A 54 -11.29 8.41 -11.53
C LYS A 54 -10.17 8.08 -12.51
N ALA A 55 -9.89 6.78 -12.66
CA ALA A 55 -8.93 6.27 -13.63
C ALA A 55 -9.64 5.37 -14.64
N GLU A 56 -9.65 5.77 -15.91
CA GLU A 56 -10.18 4.96 -17.02
C GLU A 56 -9.07 4.26 -17.81
N THR A 57 -7.83 4.71 -17.63
CA THR A 57 -6.63 4.15 -18.28
C THR A 57 -5.52 3.99 -17.25
N SER A 58 -4.50 3.18 -17.58
CA SER A 58 -3.29 3.05 -16.76
C SER A 58 -2.61 4.39 -16.54
N ASP A 59 -2.63 5.26 -17.54
CA ASP A 59 -2.00 6.57 -17.48
C ASP A 59 -2.72 7.49 -16.49
N GLY A 60 -4.00 7.23 -16.20
CA GLY A 60 -4.77 7.89 -15.15
C GLY A 60 -4.50 7.37 -13.74
N THR A 61 -3.53 6.47 -13.54
CA THR A 61 -3.18 5.93 -12.22
C THR A 61 -1.83 6.46 -11.74
N CYS A 62 -1.66 6.63 -10.42
CA CYS A 62 -0.40 6.94 -9.79
C CYS A 62 -0.12 6.06 -8.57
N CYS A 63 1.16 5.73 -8.38
CA CYS A 63 1.64 5.10 -7.16
C CYS A 63 1.75 6.16 -6.06
N THR A 64 0.79 6.23 -5.13
CA THR A 64 0.82 7.19 -4.02
C THR A 64 1.81 6.81 -2.94
N THR A 65 2.25 5.55 -2.92
CA THR A 65 3.40 5.09 -2.14
C THR A 65 4.73 5.70 -2.61
N PHE A 66 4.78 6.35 -3.77
CA PHE A 66 5.99 7.01 -4.25
C PHE A 66 6.54 8.00 -3.20
N LYS A 67 7.82 7.89 -2.93
CA LYS A 67 8.59 8.85 -2.14
C LYS A 67 9.86 9.17 -2.90
N ASP A 68 10.17 10.44 -3.09
CA ASP A 68 11.44 10.84 -3.73
C ASP A 68 12.62 10.40 -2.85
N ARG A 69 13.72 9.97 -3.47
CA ARG A 69 14.94 9.57 -2.77
C ARG A 69 15.78 10.77 -2.29
N LYS A 70 15.45 11.98 -2.72
CA LYS A 70 16.13 13.23 -2.34
C LYS A 70 16.00 13.54 -0.86
#